data_AF-A0A2A2VMT2-F1
#
_entry.id   AF-A0A2A2VMT2-F1
#
_cell.length_a   1.000
_cell.length_b   1.000
_cell.length_c   1.000
_cell.angle_alpha   90.00
_cell.angle_beta   90.00
_cell.angle_gamma   90.00
#
_symmetry.space_group_name_H-M   'P 1'
#
loop_
_entity.id
_entity.type
_entity.pdbx_description
1 polymer ?
#
loop_
_entity_poly.entity_id
_entity_poly.type
_entity_poly.pdbx_seq_one_letter_code
_entity_poly.pdbx_strand_id
1 'polypeptide(L)'
;MGFSLRSFALRAVMLGFGLALAAPIAELNAASLLSPGPATLLRQSTEPFGLATSLLAGGGLHDKWLGVQRQLADELVQLAACESDRAGCASPEALRFLAIVDAGRARNGRARLGEINRAINLAIRPGSDLATYGEPDVWATPLATFARGSGDCEDYAIAKFVALAKAGVAPEDLRIVVMHDLLGGEDHAVVTARLDGHWLTLDNRRMAMIEDADIRSFRPTFVIDQHGVYRYVDAPPVTEAAWRPAAR
;
A
#
# COMPACT_ATOMS: atom_id res chain seq x y z
N MET A 1 -72.37 24.35 -3.50
CA MET A 1 -72.68 23.94 -4.90
C MET A 1 -71.39 23.43 -5.51
N GLY A 2 -71.28 22.28 -6.17
CA GLY A 2 -72.22 21.16 -6.41
C GLY A 2 -71.42 19.87 -6.75
N PHE A 3 -72.07 18.70 -6.81
CA PHE A 3 -71.41 17.38 -6.91
C PHE A 3 -71.35 16.79 -8.33
N SER A 4 -70.27 16.07 -8.67
CA SER A 4 -70.25 14.73 -9.34
C SER A 4 -68.79 14.25 -9.52
N LEU A 5 -68.30 13.00 -9.39
CA LEU A 5 -68.81 11.63 -9.11
C LEU A 5 -69.11 10.65 -10.28
N ARG A 6 -68.13 9.74 -10.52
CA ARG A 6 -68.26 8.37 -11.11
C ARG A 6 -68.45 8.33 -12.65
N SER A 7 -68.22 7.21 -13.36
CA SER A 7 -68.05 5.82 -12.90
C SER A 7 -67.08 4.93 -13.72
N PHE A 8 -66.77 3.79 -13.08
CA PHE A 8 -66.09 2.58 -13.56
C PHE A 8 -66.61 1.98 -14.89
N ALA A 9 -65.73 1.18 -15.53
CA ALA A 9 -66.14 0.01 -16.30
C ALA A 9 -65.07 -1.12 -16.22
N LEU A 10 -65.37 -2.20 -15.47
CA LEU A 10 -64.71 -3.50 -15.67
C LEU A 10 -65.54 -4.32 -16.68
N ARG A 11 -64.87 -5.13 -17.50
CA ARG A 11 -65.46 -6.34 -18.09
C ARG A 11 -64.47 -7.50 -18.08
N ALA A 12 -64.94 -8.64 -17.61
CA ALA A 12 -64.34 -9.96 -17.74
C ALA A 12 -65.48 -10.96 -18.05
N VAL A 13 -65.11 -12.18 -18.48
CA VAL A 13 -65.92 -13.36 -18.91
C VAL A 13 -65.48 -13.79 -20.33
N MET A 14 -65.40 -15.08 -20.68
CA MET A 14 -64.84 -16.29 -20.02
C MET A 14 -65.07 -17.47 -20.98
N LEU A 15 -64.16 -18.45 -20.98
CA LEU A 15 -64.31 -19.84 -21.45
C LEU A 15 -64.69 -20.13 -22.92
N GLY A 16 -63.85 -20.93 -23.56
CA GLY A 16 -64.15 -21.78 -24.71
C GLY A 16 -63.19 -22.97 -24.70
N PHE A 17 -63.69 -24.20 -24.80
CA PHE A 17 -62.92 -25.43 -24.57
C PHE A 17 -62.74 -26.22 -25.88
N GLY A 18 -61.56 -26.81 -26.10
CA GLY A 18 -61.32 -27.62 -27.30
C GLY A 18 -60.00 -28.40 -27.23
N LEU A 19 -60.08 -29.74 -27.18
CA LEU A 19 -58.93 -30.62 -27.41
C LEU A 19 -58.76 -30.90 -28.90
N ALA A 20 -57.53 -30.86 -29.37
CA ALA A 20 -57.11 -31.54 -30.60
C ALA A 20 -55.72 -32.14 -30.39
N LEU A 21 -55.58 -33.44 -30.65
CA LEU A 21 -54.30 -34.16 -30.57
C LEU A 21 -53.60 -34.11 -31.94
N ALA A 22 -52.45 -33.45 -32.00
CA ALA A 22 -51.49 -33.62 -33.08
C ALA A 22 -50.08 -33.21 -32.61
N ALA A 23 -49.19 -34.19 -32.45
CA ALA A 23 -47.76 -33.96 -32.43
C ALA A 23 -47.17 -34.45 -33.76
N PRO A 24 -46.35 -33.64 -34.42
CA PRO A 24 -45.19 -34.22 -35.10
C PRO A 24 -43.90 -33.42 -34.92
N ILE A 25 -42.82 -34.17 -34.69
CA ILE A 25 -41.46 -33.97 -35.22
C ILE A 25 -40.71 -32.68 -34.79
N ALA A 26 -39.48 -32.88 -34.33
CA ALA A 26 -38.59 -31.80 -33.91
C ALA A 26 -37.99 -31.04 -35.10
N GLU A 27 -37.91 -29.71 -34.98
CA GLU A 27 -36.84 -28.93 -35.60
C GLU A 27 -35.85 -28.48 -34.53
N LEU A 28 -34.61 -28.97 -34.58
CA LEU A 28 -33.51 -28.43 -33.78
C LEU A 28 -33.05 -27.11 -34.41
N ASN A 29 -33.73 -26.02 -34.07
CA ASN A 29 -33.14 -24.69 -34.27
C ASN A 29 -31.94 -24.54 -33.33
N ALA A 30 -30.74 -24.74 -33.91
CA ALA A 30 -29.47 -24.59 -33.23
C ALA A 30 -29.22 -23.11 -32.90
N ALA A 31 -29.82 -22.64 -31.79
CA ALA A 31 -29.48 -21.36 -31.21
C ALA A 31 -28.00 -21.40 -30.80
N SER A 32 -27.15 -20.76 -31.61
CA SER A 32 -25.73 -20.58 -31.30
C SER A 32 -25.60 -19.78 -30.00
N LEU A 33 -25.45 -20.50 -28.90
CA LEU A 33 -25.02 -19.96 -27.62
C LEU A 33 -23.58 -19.48 -27.75
N LEU A 34 -23.44 -18.28 -28.32
CA LEU A 34 -22.37 -17.36 -27.99
C LEU A 34 -22.56 -16.95 -26.53
N SER A 35 -22.29 -17.90 -25.63
CA SER A 35 -21.92 -17.57 -24.26
C SER A 35 -20.82 -16.51 -24.38
N PRO A 36 -20.96 -15.33 -23.75
CA PRO A 36 -19.78 -14.53 -23.48
C PRO A 36 -18.87 -15.42 -22.62
N GLY A 37 -17.84 -15.99 -23.25
CA GLY A 37 -16.79 -16.69 -22.51
C GLY A 37 -16.28 -15.74 -21.43
N PRO A 38 -15.91 -16.24 -20.24
CA PRO A 38 -15.56 -15.39 -19.13
C PRO A 38 -14.46 -14.43 -19.59
N ALA A 39 -14.86 -13.17 -19.78
CA ALA A 39 -13.95 -12.07 -20.00
C ALA A 39 -13.30 -11.84 -18.64
N THR A 40 -12.32 -12.69 -18.33
CA THR A 40 -11.45 -12.58 -17.18
C THR A 40 -10.64 -11.31 -17.40
N LEU A 41 -11.26 -10.19 -17.03
CA LEU A 41 -10.56 -8.98 -16.64
C LEU A 41 -9.60 -9.44 -15.55
N LEU A 42 -8.37 -9.74 -15.96
CA LEU A 42 -7.21 -9.86 -15.10
C LEU A 42 -7.13 -8.52 -14.38
N ARG A 43 -7.78 -8.44 -13.22
CA ARG A 43 -7.81 -7.26 -12.37
C ARG A 43 -6.39 -7.12 -11.87
N GLN A 44 -5.62 -6.31 -12.60
CA GLN A 44 -4.25 -5.97 -12.27
C GLN A 44 -4.21 -5.55 -10.81
N SER A 45 -3.17 -6.00 -10.10
CA SER A 45 -3.09 -5.78 -8.67
C SER A 45 -3.11 -4.29 -8.38
N THR A 46 -3.81 -3.89 -7.32
CA THR A 46 -3.79 -2.51 -6.85
C THR A 46 -2.50 -2.16 -6.11
N GLU A 47 -1.69 -3.18 -5.80
CA GLU A 47 -0.36 -3.07 -5.20
C GLU A 47 0.67 -2.47 -6.18
N PRO A 48 1.80 -1.95 -5.66
CA PRO A 48 2.92 -1.52 -6.50
C PRO A 48 3.39 -2.63 -7.46
N PHE A 49 3.90 -2.21 -8.62
CA PHE A 49 4.31 -3.01 -9.76
C PHE A 49 3.17 -3.76 -10.47
N GLY A 50 1.91 -3.60 -10.03
CA GLY A 50 0.74 -4.28 -10.60
C GLY A 50 0.70 -5.79 -10.38
N LEU A 51 1.65 -6.33 -9.60
CA LEU A 51 1.84 -7.75 -9.34
C LEU A 51 0.95 -8.25 -8.19
N ALA A 52 0.47 -9.49 -8.31
CA ALA A 52 -0.31 -10.13 -7.26
C ALA A 52 0.55 -10.46 -6.03
N THR A 53 -0.07 -10.46 -4.85
CA THR A 53 0.60 -10.67 -3.56
C THR A 53 -0.12 -11.71 -2.71
N SER A 54 0.60 -12.32 -1.77
CA SER A 54 0.07 -13.27 -0.78
C SER A 54 0.60 -12.97 0.62
N LEU A 55 -0.23 -13.16 1.65
CA LEU A 55 0.13 -12.85 3.03
C LEU A 55 1.30 -13.72 3.52
N LEU A 56 2.33 -13.09 4.09
CA LEU A 56 3.46 -13.78 4.71
C LEU A 56 3.16 -14.00 6.20
N ALA A 57 2.67 -15.20 6.54
CA ALA A 57 2.23 -15.54 7.89
C ALA A 57 3.36 -15.82 8.93
N GLY A 58 4.62 -15.47 8.64
CA GLY A 58 5.74 -15.70 9.53
C GLY A 58 7.13 -15.64 8.87
N GLY A 59 8.17 -15.66 9.70
CA GLY A 59 9.58 -15.61 9.29
C GLY A 59 10.20 -14.22 9.45
N GLY A 60 11.53 -14.13 9.34
CA GLY A 60 12.31 -12.97 9.82
C GLY A 60 11.77 -11.58 9.47
N LEU A 61 11.35 -11.34 8.23
CA LEU A 61 10.77 -10.04 7.82
C LEU A 61 9.41 -9.74 8.49
N HIS A 62 8.55 -10.75 8.64
CA HIS A 62 7.28 -10.63 9.37
C HIS A 62 7.56 -10.34 10.86
N ASP A 63 8.52 -11.04 11.45
CA ASP A 63 8.82 -10.94 12.88
C ASP A 63 9.49 -9.60 13.23
N LYS A 64 10.30 -9.05 12.31
CA LYS A 64 10.85 -7.69 12.36
C LYS A 64 9.77 -6.63 12.20
N TRP A 65 8.88 -6.76 11.22
CA TRP A 65 7.74 -5.83 11.06
C TRP A 65 6.83 -5.84 12.29
N LEU A 66 6.56 -7.00 12.88
CA LEU A 66 5.83 -7.13 14.14
C LEU A 66 6.60 -6.52 15.33
N GLY A 67 7.93 -6.46 15.27
CA GLY A 67 8.78 -5.67 16.18
C GLY A 67 8.53 -4.16 16.02
N VAL A 68 8.66 -3.65 14.78
CA VAL A 68 8.42 -2.24 14.42
C VAL A 68 7.00 -1.82 14.81
N GLN A 69 5.96 -2.58 14.45
CA GLN A 69 4.56 -2.27 14.79
C GLN A 69 4.32 -2.11 16.30
N ARG A 70 5.00 -2.90 17.14
CA ARG A 70 4.89 -2.79 18.61
C ARG A 70 5.55 -1.53 19.13
N GLN A 71 6.78 -1.24 18.72
CA GLN A 71 7.50 -0.02 19.13
C GLN A 71 6.81 1.25 18.59
N LEU A 72 6.26 1.18 17.36
CA LEU A 72 5.55 2.27 16.72
C LEU A 72 4.23 2.60 17.41
N ALA A 73 3.57 1.64 18.07
CA ALA A 73 2.38 1.92 18.87
C ALA A 73 2.70 2.89 20.03
N ASP A 74 3.82 2.68 20.72
CA ASP A 74 4.30 3.57 21.79
C ASP A 74 4.76 4.93 21.24
N GLU A 75 5.52 4.95 20.14
CA GLU A 75 5.92 6.20 19.48
C GLU A 75 4.72 7.01 18.99
N LEU A 76 3.65 6.38 18.49
CA LEU A 76 2.44 7.08 18.05
C LEU A 76 1.70 7.77 19.21
N VAL A 77 1.73 7.19 20.41
CA VAL A 77 1.23 7.86 21.64
C VAL A 77 2.10 9.06 21.99
N GLN A 78 3.43 8.91 21.98
CA GLN A 78 4.36 10.02 22.24
C GLN A 78 4.21 11.15 21.21
N LEU A 79 4.08 10.80 19.93
CA LEU A 79 3.82 11.73 18.84
C LEU A 79 2.50 12.46 19.02
N ALA A 80 1.41 11.77 19.42
CA ALA A 80 0.12 12.41 19.65
C ALA A 80 0.13 13.39 20.84
N ALA A 81 0.85 13.05 21.92
CA ALA A 81 1.06 13.94 23.05
C ALA A 81 1.85 15.20 22.66
N CYS A 82 3.00 15.03 22.00
CA CYS A 82 3.82 16.14 21.49
C CYS A 82 3.13 16.94 20.36
N GLU A 83 2.22 16.33 19.62
CA GLU A 83 1.38 17.01 18.63
C GLU A 83 0.33 17.90 19.28
N SER A 84 -0.17 17.51 20.46
CA SER A 84 -1.16 18.25 21.26
C SER A 84 -0.54 19.39 22.09
N ASP A 85 0.67 19.19 22.63
CA ASP A 85 1.47 20.23 23.27
C ASP A 85 2.93 20.21 22.75
N ARG A 86 3.23 21.15 21.86
CA ARG A 86 4.57 21.36 21.29
C ARG A 86 5.54 22.06 22.24
N ALA A 87 5.04 22.77 23.25
CA ALA A 87 5.86 23.53 24.19
C ALA A 87 6.30 22.68 25.39
N GLY A 88 5.43 21.78 25.86
CA GLY A 88 5.74 20.77 26.88
C GLY A 88 6.39 19.49 26.35
N CYS A 89 6.49 19.29 25.03
CA CYS A 89 7.08 18.09 24.44
C CYS A 89 8.58 17.93 24.78
N ALA A 90 8.91 16.93 25.59
CA ALA A 90 10.27 16.66 26.04
C ALA A 90 11.16 15.91 25.02
N SER A 91 10.61 15.39 23.92
CA SER A 91 11.40 14.69 22.89
C SER A 91 11.74 15.63 21.72
N PRO A 92 13.01 16.01 21.53
CA PRO A 92 13.43 16.75 20.35
C PRO A 92 13.30 15.91 19.07
N GLU A 93 13.29 14.57 19.14
CA GLU A 93 13.07 13.66 18.02
C GLU A 93 11.64 13.81 17.50
N ALA A 94 10.66 13.75 18.42
CA ALA A 94 9.25 13.96 18.09
C ALA A 94 9.02 15.35 17.51
N LEU A 95 9.66 16.40 18.05
CA LEU A 95 9.59 17.75 17.49
C LEU A 95 10.21 17.85 16.09
N ARG A 96 11.39 17.24 15.85
CA ARG A 96 12.02 17.18 14.51
C ARG A 96 11.12 16.45 13.51
N PHE A 97 10.57 15.29 13.89
CA PHE A 97 9.74 14.47 13.03
C PHE A 97 8.38 15.15 12.72
N LEU A 98 7.69 15.67 13.73
CA LEU A 98 6.42 16.37 13.55
C LEU A 98 6.57 17.64 12.71
N ALA A 99 7.69 18.37 12.79
CA ALA A 99 7.94 19.51 11.92
C ALA A 99 8.00 19.12 10.42
N ILE A 100 8.48 17.91 10.10
CA ILE A 100 8.47 17.36 8.74
C ILE A 100 7.04 16.98 8.31
N VAL A 101 6.27 16.36 9.22
CA VAL A 101 4.85 16.04 8.98
C VAL A 101 4.06 17.32 8.69
N ASP A 102 4.24 18.38 9.48
CA ASP A 102 3.53 19.65 9.30
C ASP A 102 3.94 20.38 8.02
N ALA A 103 5.22 20.35 7.65
CA ALA A 103 5.68 20.83 6.35
C ALA A 103 5.03 20.06 5.18
N GLY A 104 4.85 18.74 5.32
CA GLY A 104 4.11 17.92 4.35
C GLY A 104 2.61 18.24 4.29
N ARG A 105 1.96 18.44 5.44
CA ARG A 105 0.53 18.84 5.54
C ARG A 105 0.24 20.17 4.87
N ALA A 106 1.20 21.11 4.88
CA ALA A 106 1.12 22.38 4.16
C ALA A 106 1.20 22.24 2.62
N ARG A 107 1.29 21.02 2.08
CA ARG A 107 1.34 20.71 0.65
C ARG A 107 0.23 19.72 0.25
N ASN A 108 -0.04 19.65 -1.05
CA ASN A 108 -1.01 18.73 -1.67
C ASN A 108 -0.37 17.94 -2.82
N GLY A 109 -0.93 16.77 -3.15
CA GLY A 109 -0.48 15.90 -4.25
C GLY A 109 1.02 15.60 -4.22
N ARG A 110 1.67 15.63 -5.39
CA ARG A 110 3.11 15.30 -5.55
C ARG A 110 4.02 16.20 -4.69
N ALA A 111 3.59 17.42 -4.35
CA ALA A 111 4.37 18.31 -3.48
C ALA A 111 4.42 17.85 -2.01
N ARG A 112 3.37 17.17 -1.50
CA ARG A 112 3.38 16.55 -0.16
C ARG A 112 4.38 15.41 -0.08
N LEU A 113 4.32 14.52 -1.06
CA LEU A 113 5.23 13.38 -1.19
C LEU A 113 6.69 13.86 -1.32
N GLY A 114 6.93 14.86 -2.18
CA GLY A 114 8.26 15.41 -2.41
C GLY A 114 8.86 16.13 -1.21
N GLU A 115 8.07 16.92 -0.46
CA GLU A 115 8.54 17.60 0.75
C GLU A 115 8.95 16.60 1.83
N ILE A 116 8.14 15.57 2.08
CA ILE A 116 8.45 14.52 3.07
C ILE A 116 9.65 13.68 2.62
N ASN A 117 9.71 13.26 1.34
CA ASN A 117 10.87 12.52 0.81
C ASN A 117 12.17 13.30 1.01
N ARG A 118 12.17 14.58 0.62
CA ARG A 118 13.33 15.48 0.74
C ARG A 118 13.72 15.71 2.20
N ALA A 119 12.75 15.96 3.08
CA ALA A 119 13.01 16.30 4.47
C ALA A 119 13.53 15.10 5.27
N ILE A 120 12.95 13.91 5.11
CA ILE A 120 13.48 12.69 5.73
C ILE A 120 14.88 12.37 5.18
N ASN A 121 15.09 12.47 3.85
CA ASN A 121 16.40 12.24 3.23
C ASN A 121 17.50 13.23 3.66
N LEU A 122 17.15 14.35 4.31
CA LEU A 122 18.10 15.34 4.86
C LEU A 122 18.20 15.28 6.40
N ALA A 123 17.25 14.65 7.08
CA ALA A 123 17.21 14.55 8.54
C ALA A 123 18.00 13.34 9.09
N ILE A 124 18.14 12.28 8.28
CA ILE A 124 18.87 11.06 8.62
C ILE A 124 20.16 11.00 7.77
N ARG A 125 21.27 10.54 8.35
CA ARG A 125 22.49 10.16 7.61
C ARG A 125 22.44 8.68 7.19
N PRO A 126 22.87 8.33 5.96
CA PRO A 126 23.07 6.92 5.61
C PRO A 126 24.16 6.30 6.50
N GLY A 127 23.90 5.07 6.97
CA GLY A 127 24.87 4.23 7.66
C GLY A 127 24.26 2.87 8.00
N SER A 128 24.98 1.80 7.72
CA SER A 128 24.50 0.42 7.90
C SER A 128 24.33 0.03 9.37
N ASP A 129 23.46 -0.95 9.62
CA ASP A 129 23.16 -1.40 10.98
C ASP A 129 24.36 -2.00 11.71
N LEU A 130 25.26 -2.68 11.01
CA LEU A 130 26.48 -3.22 11.62
C LEU A 130 27.37 -2.12 12.23
N ALA A 131 27.30 -0.90 11.68
CA ALA A 131 27.98 0.27 12.24
C ALA A 131 27.13 1.04 13.28
N THR A 132 25.80 0.94 13.19
CA THR A 132 24.84 1.75 13.98
C THR A 132 24.33 1.04 15.25
N TYR A 133 24.20 -0.29 15.20
CA TYR A 133 23.68 -1.18 16.24
C TYR A 133 24.69 -2.28 16.64
N GLY A 134 25.58 -2.69 15.72
CA GLY A 134 26.48 -3.84 15.92
C GLY A 134 25.88 -5.19 15.51
N GLU A 135 24.61 -5.19 15.09
CA GLU A 135 23.86 -6.30 14.53
C GLU A 135 23.35 -5.88 13.13
N PRO A 136 23.18 -6.78 12.16
CA PRO A 136 22.66 -6.44 10.84
C PRO A 136 21.11 -6.48 10.78
N ASP A 137 20.51 -5.63 9.94
CA ASP A 137 19.08 -5.70 9.56
C ASP A 137 18.17 -5.48 10.80
N VAL A 138 18.30 -4.28 11.37
CA VAL A 138 17.68 -3.83 12.63
C VAL A 138 16.67 -2.73 12.32
N TRP A 139 15.47 -3.16 11.91
CA TRP A 139 14.38 -2.27 11.50
C TRP A 139 13.92 -1.40 12.67
N ALA A 140 14.16 -0.08 12.60
CA ALA A 140 13.82 0.85 13.65
C ALA A 140 12.62 1.74 13.33
N THR A 141 12.04 2.29 14.38
CA THR A 141 10.90 3.21 14.32
C THR A 141 11.35 4.67 14.15
N PRO A 142 10.47 5.57 13.67
CA PRO A 142 10.87 6.92 13.27
C PRO A 142 11.61 7.73 14.34
N LEU A 143 11.22 7.65 15.62
CA LEU A 143 11.92 8.36 16.70
C LEU A 143 13.21 7.66 17.10
N ALA A 144 13.28 6.33 17.05
CA ALA A 144 14.50 5.57 17.24
C ALA A 144 15.58 5.91 16.19
N THR A 145 15.23 5.93 14.91
CA THR A 145 16.14 6.39 13.83
C THR A 145 16.53 7.87 14.03
N PHE A 146 15.58 8.73 14.40
CA PHE A 146 15.86 10.16 14.64
C PHE A 146 16.76 10.39 15.85
N ALA A 147 16.69 9.54 16.88
CA ALA A 147 17.55 9.60 18.07
C ALA A 147 19.00 9.24 17.76
N ARG A 148 19.22 8.29 16.84
CA ARG A 148 20.56 7.92 16.34
C ARG A 148 21.09 8.92 15.31
N GLY A 149 20.21 9.50 14.51
CA GLY A 149 20.56 10.38 13.39
C GLY A 149 21.11 9.64 12.17
N SER A 150 21.13 8.31 12.19
CA SER A 150 21.52 7.44 11.07
C SER A 150 20.70 6.16 11.01
N GLY A 151 20.64 5.58 9.81
CA GLY A 151 20.05 4.29 9.46
C GLY A 151 20.31 4.01 7.97
N ASP A 152 19.82 2.88 7.44
CA ASP A 152 19.98 2.50 6.03
C ASP A 152 18.67 2.60 5.23
N CYS A 153 18.11 1.54 4.63
CA CYS A 153 17.01 1.68 3.67
C CYS A 153 15.61 1.48 4.29
N GLU A 154 15.46 0.49 5.16
CA GLU A 154 14.25 0.20 5.93
C GLU A 154 13.90 1.38 6.84
N ASP A 155 14.85 1.89 7.62
CA ASP A 155 14.69 3.04 8.53
C ASP A 155 14.12 4.28 7.82
N TYR A 156 14.63 4.61 6.62
CA TYR A 156 14.11 5.72 5.82
C TYR A 156 12.73 5.40 5.23
N ALA A 157 12.46 4.15 4.85
CA ALA A 157 11.15 3.74 4.34
C ALA A 157 10.08 3.81 5.44
N ILE A 158 10.39 3.33 6.65
CA ILE A 158 9.53 3.38 7.85
C ILE A 158 9.28 4.84 8.25
N ALA A 159 10.34 5.66 8.38
CA ALA A 159 10.22 7.08 8.72
C ALA A 159 9.33 7.84 7.72
N LYS A 160 9.46 7.59 6.41
CA LYS A 160 8.59 8.20 5.40
C LYS A 160 7.17 7.65 5.45
N PHE A 161 6.97 6.33 5.60
CA PHE A 161 5.65 5.70 5.67
C PHE A 161 4.80 6.32 6.79
N VAL A 162 5.36 6.44 8.00
CA VAL A 162 4.68 7.06 9.15
C VAL A 162 4.47 8.56 8.93
N ALA A 163 5.44 9.27 8.35
CA ALA A 163 5.31 10.70 8.08
C ALA A 163 4.21 11.01 7.04
N LEU A 164 4.11 10.20 5.98
CA LEU A 164 3.09 10.30 4.94
C LEU A 164 1.68 10.01 5.50
N ALA A 165 1.54 8.96 6.32
CA ALA A 165 0.29 8.62 6.98
C ALA A 165 -0.17 9.75 7.93
N LYS A 166 0.71 10.27 8.80
CA LYS A 166 0.40 11.41 9.66
C LYS A 166 0.18 12.72 8.89
N ALA A 167 0.70 12.85 7.67
CA ALA A 167 0.41 13.94 6.74
C ALA A 167 -0.87 13.72 5.89
N GLY A 168 -1.67 12.69 6.18
CA GLY A 168 -2.95 12.45 5.54
C GLY A 168 -2.86 11.94 4.11
N VAL A 169 -1.89 11.07 3.81
CA VAL A 169 -1.99 10.12 2.70
C VAL A 169 -2.74 8.88 3.22
N ALA A 170 -3.67 8.34 2.43
CA ALA A 170 -4.53 7.23 2.85
C ALA A 170 -3.72 5.92 3.00
N PRO A 171 -4.02 5.04 3.98
CA PRO A 171 -3.25 3.81 4.17
C PRO A 171 -3.29 2.86 2.97
N GLU A 172 -4.41 2.80 2.25
CA GLU A 172 -4.54 2.04 1.01
C GLU A 172 -3.62 2.55 -0.12
N ASP A 173 -3.20 3.81 -0.05
CA ASP A 173 -2.26 4.49 -0.96
C ASP A 173 -0.81 4.48 -0.47
N LEU A 174 -0.48 3.77 0.63
CA LEU A 174 0.88 3.66 1.17
C LEU A 174 1.34 2.21 1.30
N ARG A 175 2.57 1.92 0.87
CA ARG A 175 3.27 0.65 1.16
C ARG A 175 4.75 0.90 1.43
N ILE A 176 5.39 0.05 2.22
CA ILE A 176 6.83 -0.18 2.11
C ILE A 176 7.03 -1.33 1.12
N VAL A 177 7.92 -1.16 0.13
CA VAL A 177 8.30 -2.23 -0.79
C VAL A 177 9.75 -2.61 -0.53
N VAL A 178 9.98 -3.92 -0.40
CA VAL A 178 11.30 -4.53 -0.43
C VAL A 178 11.55 -5.12 -1.81
N MET A 179 12.72 -4.83 -2.38
CA MET A 179 13.10 -5.25 -3.73
C MET A 179 14.59 -5.59 -3.82
N HIS A 180 14.92 -6.54 -4.68
CA HIS A 180 16.29 -7.00 -4.92
C HIS A 180 16.92 -6.22 -6.09
N ASP A 181 18.09 -5.62 -5.88
CA ASP A 181 18.86 -4.92 -6.93
C ASP A 181 19.48 -5.94 -7.89
N LEU A 182 19.03 -5.94 -9.14
CA LEU A 182 19.48 -6.89 -10.17
C LEU A 182 20.89 -6.56 -10.71
N LEU A 183 21.45 -5.41 -10.34
CA LEU A 183 22.81 -4.97 -10.71
C LEU A 183 23.76 -5.05 -9.51
N GLY A 184 23.28 -4.71 -8.31
CA GLY A 184 24.04 -4.74 -7.07
C GLY A 184 24.10 -6.10 -6.37
N GLY A 185 23.07 -6.94 -6.47
CA GLY A 185 22.96 -8.19 -5.69
C GLY A 185 22.72 -7.96 -4.19
N GLU A 186 22.20 -6.78 -3.85
CA GLU A 186 21.83 -6.30 -2.52
C GLU A 186 20.31 -6.09 -2.50
N ASP A 187 19.69 -6.24 -1.33
CA ASP A 187 18.28 -5.89 -1.15
C ASP A 187 18.13 -4.40 -0.82
N HIS A 188 16.95 -3.83 -1.09
CA HIS A 188 16.67 -2.41 -0.88
C HIS A 188 15.21 -2.18 -0.51
N ALA A 189 14.97 -1.37 0.52
CA ALA A 189 13.64 -0.96 0.96
C ALA A 189 13.35 0.51 0.56
N VAL A 190 12.12 0.77 0.13
CA VAL A 190 11.59 2.12 -0.13
C VAL A 190 10.15 2.21 0.36
N VAL A 191 9.65 3.43 0.63
CA VAL A 191 8.21 3.64 0.67
C VAL A 191 7.69 3.96 -0.73
N THR A 192 6.49 3.50 -1.04
CA THR A 192 5.75 3.86 -2.26
C THR A 192 4.42 4.50 -1.87
N ALA A 193 4.09 5.62 -2.51
CA ALA A 193 2.85 6.36 -2.30
C ALA A 193 2.07 6.49 -3.60
N ARG A 194 0.79 6.11 -3.61
CA ARG A 194 -0.07 6.23 -4.79
C ARG A 194 -0.61 7.65 -4.92
N LEU A 195 -0.60 8.17 -6.14
CA LEU A 195 -1.10 9.48 -6.50
C LEU A 195 -1.70 9.43 -7.91
N ASP A 196 -2.93 9.91 -8.07
CA ASP A 196 -3.63 10.00 -9.37
C ASP A 196 -3.71 8.65 -10.13
N GLY A 197 -3.58 7.53 -9.41
CA GLY A 197 -3.55 6.15 -9.94
C GLY A 197 -2.16 5.53 -10.08
N HIS A 198 -1.08 6.32 -9.98
CA HIS A 198 0.31 5.91 -10.20
C HIS A 198 1.04 5.71 -8.86
N TRP A 199 1.88 4.67 -8.74
CA TRP A 199 2.70 4.44 -7.53
C TRP A 199 4.06 5.14 -7.66
N LEU A 200 4.30 6.13 -6.79
CA LEU A 200 5.56 6.87 -6.73
C LEU A 200 6.47 6.31 -5.64
N THR A 201 7.70 5.95 -5.99
CA THR A 201 8.72 5.46 -5.06
C THR A 201 9.50 6.62 -4.43
N LEU A 202 9.70 6.57 -3.12
CA LEU A 202 10.34 7.61 -2.31
C LEU A 202 11.61 7.03 -1.65
N ASP A 203 12.64 6.92 -2.49
CA ASP A 203 13.93 6.29 -2.20
C ASP A 203 14.84 7.16 -1.30
N ASN A 204 15.75 6.56 -0.51
CA ASN A 204 16.80 7.28 0.21
C ASN A 204 18.02 7.57 -0.69
N ARG A 205 18.26 6.74 -1.71
CA ARG A 205 19.39 6.87 -2.66
C ARG A 205 19.24 8.06 -3.63
N ARG A 206 18.06 8.71 -3.68
CA ARG A 206 17.73 9.82 -4.62
C ARG A 206 16.55 10.67 -4.14
N MET A 207 16.59 11.97 -4.46
CA MET A 207 15.48 12.90 -4.16
C MET A 207 14.32 12.81 -5.16
N ALA A 208 14.60 12.36 -6.39
CA ALA A 208 13.60 12.20 -7.45
C ALA A 208 12.70 10.99 -7.17
N MET A 209 11.39 11.22 -7.11
CA MET A 209 10.39 10.15 -6.98
C MET A 209 10.10 9.56 -8.36
N ILE A 210 10.31 8.25 -8.51
CA ILE A 210 10.21 7.50 -9.76
C ILE A 210 8.96 6.60 -9.71
N GLU A 211 8.25 6.48 -10.82
CA GLU A 211 7.10 5.57 -10.92
C GLU A 211 7.57 4.12 -10.95
N ASP A 212 6.84 3.24 -10.26
CA ASP A 212 7.15 1.81 -10.13
C ASP A 212 7.35 1.12 -11.49
N ALA A 213 6.51 1.45 -12.48
CA ALA A 213 6.59 0.95 -13.86
C ALA A 213 7.90 1.30 -14.61
N ASP A 214 8.64 2.33 -14.18
CA ASP A 214 9.94 2.70 -14.75
C ASP A 214 11.13 1.99 -14.07
N ILE A 215 10.91 1.32 -12.93
CA ILE A 215 11.98 0.68 -12.15
C ILE A 215 12.27 -0.72 -12.71
N ARG A 216 13.21 -0.77 -13.65
CA ARG A 216 13.62 -2.01 -14.35
C ARG A 216 14.87 -2.69 -13.78
N SER A 217 15.62 -2.02 -12.91
CA SER A 217 16.86 -2.55 -12.31
C SER A 217 16.63 -3.32 -11.00
N PHE A 218 15.38 -3.41 -10.53
CA PHE A 218 15.02 -4.11 -9.31
C PHE A 218 13.92 -5.13 -9.57
N ARG A 219 13.87 -6.19 -8.75
CA ARG A 219 12.74 -7.13 -8.69
C ARG A 219 12.06 -6.99 -7.32
N PRO A 220 10.78 -6.60 -7.23
CA PRO A 220 10.07 -6.56 -5.95
C PRO A 220 9.94 -7.97 -5.37
N THR A 221 10.12 -8.09 -4.05
CA THR A 221 10.08 -9.38 -3.32
C THR A 221 9.00 -9.39 -2.26
N PHE A 222 8.86 -8.30 -1.50
CA PHE A 222 7.79 -8.12 -0.51
C PHE A 222 7.17 -6.74 -0.59
N VAL A 223 5.91 -6.65 -0.14
CA VAL A 223 5.21 -5.39 0.12
C VAL A 223 4.63 -5.45 1.53
N ILE A 224 4.61 -4.31 2.20
CA ILE A 224 4.20 -4.17 3.60
C ILE A 224 3.21 -3.01 3.68
N ASP A 225 2.10 -3.22 4.38
CA ASP A 225 1.10 -2.19 4.67
C ASP A 225 0.88 -2.06 6.19
N GLN A 226 -0.14 -1.31 6.60
CA GLN A 226 -0.46 -1.14 8.02
C GLN A 226 -0.87 -2.44 8.74
N HIS A 227 -1.34 -3.45 8.00
CA HIS A 227 -1.87 -4.71 8.53
C HIS A 227 -0.79 -5.79 8.62
N GLY A 228 0.14 -5.87 7.66
CA GLY A 228 1.19 -6.89 7.69
C GLY A 228 2.12 -6.93 6.47
N VAL A 229 2.85 -8.05 6.36
CA VAL A 229 3.83 -8.32 5.30
C VAL A 229 3.23 -9.29 4.27
N TYR A 230 3.45 -9.01 2.99
CA TYR A 230 3.00 -9.82 1.86
C TYR A 230 4.18 -10.10 0.92
N ARG A 231 4.22 -11.29 0.30
CA ARG A 231 5.18 -11.63 -0.76
C ARG A 231 4.53 -11.43 -2.12
N TYR A 232 5.28 -10.94 -3.11
CA TYR A 232 4.81 -10.96 -4.50
C TYR A 232 4.80 -12.40 -5.05
N VAL A 233 3.75 -12.77 -5.78
CA VAL A 233 3.51 -14.17 -6.21
C VAL A 233 4.61 -14.70 -7.13
N ASP A 234 5.18 -13.84 -7.99
CA ASP A 234 6.28 -14.17 -8.90
C ASP A 234 7.68 -13.92 -8.29
N ALA A 235 7.77 -13.57 -7.00
CA ALA A 235 9.06 -13.53 -6.31
C ALA A 235 9.58 -14.97 -6.12
N PRO A 236 10.84 -15.27 -6.48
CA PRO A 236 11.37 -16.62 -6.30
C PRO A 236 11.33 -17.03 -4.82
N PRO A 237 11.20 -18.33 -4.53
CA PRO A 237 11.20 -18.80 -3.14
C PRO A 237 12.49 -18.34 -2.45
N VAL A 238 12.35 -17.55 -1.38
CA VAL A 238 13.48 -17.11 -0.56
C VAL A 238 14.02 -18.35 0.17
N THR A 239 15.06 -18.97 -0.41
CA THR A 239 15.67 -20.23 0.06
C THR A 239 16.61 -19.98 1.24
N GLU A 240 16.07 -19.43 2.33
CA GLU A 240 16.81 -19.07 3.56
C GLU A 240 18.02 -18.13 3.33
N ALA A 241 18.12 -17.56 2.13
CA ALA A 241 19.12 -16.57 1.76
C ALA A 241 18.83 -15.29 2.55
N ALA A 242 19.62 -15.07 3.61
CA ALA A 242 19.52 -13.91 4.46
C ALA A 242 19.54 -12.63 3.62
N TRP A 243 18.68 -11.68 4.00
CA TRP A 243 18.67 -10.32 3.51
C TRP A 243 20.09 -9.77 3.45
N ARG A 244 20.43 -9.15 2.31
CA ARG A 244 21.79 -8.66 2.03
C ARG A 244 21.76 -7.13 2.07
N PRO A 245 21.97 -6.49 3.24
CA PRO A 245 21.89 -5.04 3.37
C PRO A 245 22.97 -4.37 2.52
N ALA A 246 22.71 -3.15 2.08
CA ALA A 246 23.59 -2.41 1.20
C ALA A 246 24.94 -2.12 1.88
N ALA A 247 26.04 -2.58 1.26
CA ALA A 247 27.37 -2.45 1.84
C ALA A 247 28.03 -1.10 1.47
N ARG A 248 27.66 -0.02 2.17
CA ARG A 248 28.45 1.23 2.25
C ARG A 248 28.03 2.16 3.39
#